data_AF-A0AA46WRM9-F1
#
_entry.id   AF-A0AA46WRM9-F1
#
_cell.length_a   1.000
_cell.length_b   1.000
_cell.length_c   1.000
_cell.angle_alpha   90.00
_cell.angle_beta   90.00
_cell.angle_gamma   90.00
#
_symmetry.space_group_name_H-M   'P 1'
#
loop_
_entity.id
_entity.type
_entity.pdbx_description
1 polymer ?
#
loop_
_entity_poly.entity_id
_entity_poly.type
_entity_poly.pdbx_seq_one_letter_code
_entity_poly.pdbx_strand_id
1 'polypeptide(L)'
;MSLDTASINKGLFREVMGHYPTGVAVITGRAADGELLALVVGTFSSVSLDPPLVSFMPMKTSQTFDKLRRCESICINVIGGEQEDLVATIARRWENKLDGIEWSTSPSGNPVLEQSVAWIDARVTNTVDAGDHWIVLCAVSDLAVTNPVAPLIYFQGGYGSFVSTSLIARLQHEITDSISAAEALRPEVEALAHSIGCEIALYTTIGRDEMVRVLSAFGPGVEQTNGLARRIPIVPPIGDSIVFDLSEDEQERWLSRAIGIDEDTKGVYRRRLGFVRAHGYALSLLPREGRTAYETMCEATRRYESGLLTPMEERDIRTVIPGSDVDYRVQELDSDGRYDVGSLVFPVRDPEGRCTSTLRLAQLPLRSTGATVAAWVSHARSVVAALEGDRHPHGS
;
A
#
# COMPACT_ATOMS: atom_id res chain seq x y z
N MET A 1 -1.86 -42.70 -16.22
CA MET A 1 -0.44 -42.50 -15.85
C MET A 1 -0.46 -41.77 -14.52
N SER A 2 -0.21 -42.47 -13.41
CA SER A 2 -0.20 -41.83 -12.08
C SER A 2 1.09 -41.05 -11.97
N LEU A 3 1.01 -39.72 -12.01
CA LEU A 3 2.16 -38.88 -11.68
C LEU A 3 2.50 -39.13 -10.21
N ASP A 4 3.71 -39.57 -9.95
CA ASP A 4 4.22 -39.82 -8.61
C ASP A 4 4.40 -38.48 -7.89
N THR A 5 3.35 -38.01 -7.19
CA THR A 5 3.30 -36.71 -6.50
C THR A 5 4.28 -36.61 -5.31
N ALA A 6 5.08 -37.65 -5.05
CA ALA A 6 5.93 -37.75 -3.88
C ALA A 6 7.23 -36.92 -3.95
N SER A 7 7.59 -36.31 -5.08
CA SER A 7 8.90 -35.63 -5.23
C SER A 7 8.87 -34.10 -5.12
N ILE A 8 7.71 -33.43 -5.26
CA ILE A 8 7.64 -31.96 -5.27
C ILE A 8 7.01 -31.43 -3.99
N ASN A 9 7.77 -30.62 -3.25
CA ASN A 9 7.27 -29.90 -2.08
C ASN A 9 6.18 -28.89 -2.51
N LYS A 10 4.99 -29.00 -1.94
CA LYS A 10 3.84 -28.15 -2.28
C LYS A 10 4.08 -26.66 -1.99
N GLY A 11 4.81 -26.34 -0.92
CA GLY A 11 5.19 -24.98 -0.57
C GLY A 11 6.11 -24.38 -1.64
N LEU A 12 7.17 -25.11 -2.00
CA LEU A 12 8.08 -24.69 -3.07
C LEU A 12 7.38 -24.53 -4.42
N PHE A 13 6.45 -25.44 -4.77
CA PHE A 13 5.67 -25.29 -6.00
C PHE A 13 4.85 -23.98 -6.00
N ARG A 14 4.17 -23.66 -4.89
CA ARG A 14 3.40 -22.41 -4.77
C ARG A 14 4.29 -21.17 -4.83
N GLU A 15 5.46 -21.23 -4.20
CA GLU A 15 6.45 -20.15 -4.21
C GLU A 15 6.97 -19.89 -5.63
N VAL A 16 7.43 -20.94 -6.34
CA VAL A 16 7.93 -20.83 -7.71
C VAL A 16 6.82 -20.36 -8.65
N MET A 17 5.61 -20.92 -8.55
CA MET A 17 4.49 -20.48 -9.39
C MET A 17 4.05 -19.04 -9.10
N GLY A 18 4.27 -18.54 -7.87
CA GLY A 18 4.01 -17.14 -7.52
C GLY A 18 4.87 -16.14 -8.29
N HIS A 19 5.95 -16.57 -8.94
CA HIS A 19 6.81 -15.72 -9.77
C HIS A 19 6.27 -15.50 -11.20
N TYR A 20 5.20 -16.20 -11.60
CA TYR A 20 4.50 -15.93 -12.85
C TYR A 20 3.29 -15.02 -12.57
N PRO A 21 3.37 -13.71 -12.86
CA PRO A 21 2.30 -12.78 -12.55
C PRO A 21 1.06 -13.11 -13.38
N THR A 22 -0.11 -12.93 -12.78
CA THR A 22 -1.38 -13.11 -13.48
C THR A 22 -2.26 -11.89 -13.31
N GLY A 23 -3.13 -11.64 -14.29
CA GLY A 23 -4.25 -10.73 -14.09
C GLY A 23 -5.27 -11.33 -13.14
N VAL A 24 -6.06 -10.48 -12.50
CA VAL A 24 -7.19 -10.91 -11.68
C VAL A 24 -8.49 -10.74 -12.47
N ALA A 25 -9.32 -11.80 -12.47
CA ALA A 25 -10.65 -11.77 -13.05
C ALA A 25 -11.71 -12.23 -12.05
N VAL A 26 -12.93 -11.72 -12.18
CA VAL A 26 -14.09 -12.21 -11.44
C VAL A 26 -15.09 -12.82 -12.41
N ILE A 27 -15.32 -14.12 -12.26
CA ILE A 27 -16.34 -14.87 -12.98
C ILE A 27 -17.66 -14.67 -12.25
N THR A 28 -18.64 -14.14 -12.96
CA THR A 28 -19.98 -13.90 -12.43
C THR A 28 -21.02 -14.66 -13.24
N GLY A 29 -22.16 -14.92 -12.62
CA GLY A 29 -23.28 -15.56 -13.28
C GLY A 29 -24.55 -15.43 -12.46
N ARG A 30 -25.68 -15.75 -13.09
CA ARG A 30 -26.98 -15.81 -12.43
C ARG A 30 -27.49 -17.24 -12.45
N ALA A 31 -27.70 -17.81 -11.27
CA ALA A 31 -28.31 -19.14 -11.15
C ALA A 31 -29.79 -19.09 -11.54
N ALA A 32 -30.38 -20.28 -11.79
CA ALA A 32 -31.77 -20.40 -12.24
C ALA A 32 -32.80 -19.89 -11.20
N ASP A 33 -32.44 -19.87 -9.92
CA ASP A 33 -33.24 -19.31 -8.83
C ASP A 33 -33.05 -17.79 -8.64
N GLY A 34 -32.21 -17.16 -9.48
CA GLY A 34 -31.89 -15.74 -9.44
C GLY A 34 -30.67 -15.37 -8.60
N GLU A 35 -30.06 -16.33 -7.88
CA GLU A 35 -28.86 -16.08 -7.06
C GLU A 35 -27.71 -15.53 -7.92
N LEU A 36 -27.08 -14.46 -7.43
CA LEU A 36 -25.90 -13.88 -8.05
C LEU A 36 -24.62 -14.57 -7.54
N LEU A 37 -23.85 -15.09 -8.48
CA LEU A 37 -22.62 -15.82 -8.21
C LEU A 37 -21.42 -14.98 -8.59
N ALA A 38 -20.34 -15.09 -7.80
CA ALA A 38 -19.07 -14.43 -8.09
C ALA A 38 -17.88 -15.29 -7.63
N LEU A 39 -16.91 -15.51 -8.50
CA LEU A 39 -15.70 -16.30 -8.25
C LEU A 39 -14.47 -15.53 -8.72
N VAL A 40 -13.59 -15.19 -7.79
CA VAL A 40 -12.28 -14.60 -8.11
C VAL A 40 -11.36 -15.69 -8.65
N VAL A 41 -10.71 -15.43 -9.79
CA VAL A 41 -9.71 -16.31 -10.39
C VAL A 41 -8.48 -15.51 -10.81
N GLY A 42 -7.30 -16.07 -10.53
CA GLY A 42 -6.03 -15.61 -11.09
C GLY A 42 -5.55 -16.47 -12.27
N THR A 43 -6.37 -17.41 -12.75
CA THR A 43 -6.02 -18.42 -13.75
C THR A 43 -6.64 -18.12 -15.13
N PHE A 44 -7.24 -16.94 -15.30
CA PHE A 44 -7.88 -16.56 -16.55
C PHE A 44 -6.87 -16.43 -17.71
N SER A 45 -7.24 -16.90 -18.90
CA SER A 45 -6.39 -16.82 -20.10
C SER A 45 -7.22 -16.85 -21.40
N SER A 46 -6.77 -16.13 -22.42
CA SER A 46 -7.25 -16.30 -23.80
C SER A 46 -6.73 -17.62 -24.37
N VAL A 47 -7.57 -18.34 -25.13
CA VAL A 47 -7.21 -19.65 -25.68
C VAL A 47 -7.17 -19.64 -27.21
N SER A 48 -8.18 -19.06 -27.85
CA SER A 48 -8.33 -19.10 -29.30
C SER A 48 -8.96 -17.82 -29.80
N LEU A 49 -8.57 -17.39 -31.00
CA LEU A 49 -9.18 -16.27 -31.71
C LEU A 49 -10.33 -16.72 -32.60
N ASP A 50 -10.21 -17.89 -33.26
CA ASP A 50 -11.24 -18.46 -34.14
C ASP A 50 -11.37 -19.99 -33.93
N PRO A 51 -12.45 -20.47 -33.29
CA PRO A 51 -13.50 -19.67 -32.63
C PRO A 51 -12.94 -18.92 -31.41
N PRO A 52 -13.58 -17.82 -30.97
CA PRO A 52 -13.11 -17.05 -29.83
C PRO A 52 -13.34 -17.83 -28.52
N LEU A 53 -12.26 -18.26 -27.88
CA LEU A 53 -12.29 -19.07 -26.66
C LEU A 53 -11.43 -18.44 -25.56
N VAL A 54 -11.92 -18.55 -24.33
CA VAL A 54 -11.19 -18.22 -23.09
C VAL A 54 -11.23 -19.38 -22.11
N SER A 55 -10.36 -19.35 -21.10
CA SER A 55 -10.27 -20.38 -20.07
C SER A 55 -10.02 -19.81 -18.69
N PHE A 56 -10.44 -20.55 -17.67
CA PHE A 56 -10.03 -20.39 -16.28
C PHE A 56 -10.01 -21.75 -15.59
N MET A 57 -9.27 -21.82 -14.48
CA MET A 57 -9.05 -23.07 -13.75
C MET A 57 -9.50 -22.95 -12.30
N PRO A 58 -10.77 -23.30 -11.98
CA PRO A 58 -11.27 -23.34 -10.62
C PRO A 58 -10.93 -24.67 -9.93
N MET A 59 -10.80 -24.65 -8.60
CA MET A 59 -10.67 -25.87 -7.81
C MET A 59 -11.91 -26.76 -7.96
N LYS A 60 -11.72 -28.08 -7.98
CA LYS A 60 -12.84 -29.04 -8.00
C LYS A 60 -13.77 -28.94 -6.80
N THR A 61 -13.27 -28.39 -5.69
CA THR A 61 -14.02 -28.19 -4.44
C THR A 61 -14.81 -26.87 -4.40
N SER A 62 -14.74 -26.04 -5.45
CA SER A 62 -15.41 -24.74 -5.49
C SER A 62 -16.93 -24.90 -5.65
N GLN A 63 -17.67 -24.64 -4.58
CA GLN A 63 -19.14 -24.64 -4.58
C GLN A 63 -19.72 -23.57 -5.51
N THR A 64 -19.08 -22.39 -5.58
CA THR A 64 -19.49 -21.33 -6.52
C THR A 64 -19.33 -21.80 -7.96
N PHE A 65 -18.23 -22.45 -8.31
CA PHE A 65 -18.04 -22.97 -9.66
C PHE A 65 -19.04 -24.08 -10.01
N ASP A 66 -19.37 -24.94 -9.05
CA ASP A 66 -20.37 -25.99 -9.24
C ASP A 66 -21.75 -25.43 -9.61
N LYS A 67 -22.10 -24.23 -9.13
CA LYS A 67 -23.28 -23.49 -9.56
C LYS A 67 -23.06 -22.80 -10.91
N LEU A 68 -21.94 -22.07 -11.08
CA LEU A 68 -21.61 -21.34 -12.32
C LEU A 68 -21.62 -22.23 -13.57
N ARG A 69 -21.06 -23.44 -13.50
CA ARG A 69 -21.01 -24.36 -14.65
C ARG A 69 -22.39 -24.88 -15.11
N ARG A 70 -23.44 -24.66 -14.31
CA ARG A 70 -24.84 -24.99 -14.64
C ARG A 70 -25.62 -23.78 -15.15
N CYS A 71 -25.04 -22.59 -15.10
CA CYS A 71 -25.65 -21.38 -15.65
C CYS A 71 -25.64 -21.45 -17.19
N GLU A 72 -26.62 -20.80 -17.82
CA GLU A 72 -26.71 -20.75 -19.28
C GLU A 72 -25.52 -20.00 -19.90
N SER A 73 -25.07 -18.96 -19.21
CA SER A 73 -23.96 -18.07 -19.56
C SER A 73 -23.26 -17.59 -18.30
N ILE A 74 -22.08 -17.00 -18.46
CA ILE A 74 -21.27 -16.38 -17.43
C ILE A 74 -20.67 -15.08 -17.98
N CYS A 75 -20.28 -14.17 -17.09
CA CYS A 75 -19.51 -12.99 -17.45
C CYS A 75 -18.16 -13.00 -16.72
N ILE A 76 -17.06 -12.80 -17.46
CA ILE A 76 -15.72 -12.65 -16.93
C ILE A 76 -15.39 -11.16 -16.87
N ASN A 77 -15.16 -10.64 -15.67
CA ASN A 77 -14.79 -9.25 -15.43
C ASN A 77 -13.28 -9.15 -15.20
N VAL A 78 -12.56 -8.41 -16.04
CA VAL A 78 -11.13 -8.12 -15.87
C VAL A 78 -11.00 -6.93 -14.91
N ILE A 79 -10.28 -7.11 -13.81
CA ILE A 79 -10.32 -6.16 -12.70
C ILE A 79 -9.26 -5.07 -12.83
N GLY A 80 -9.61 -3.83 -12.48
CA GLY A 80 -8.70 -2.69 -12.45
C GLY A 80 -7.85 -2.65 -11.18
N GLY A 81 -6.64 -2.08 -11.26
CA GLY A 81 -5.65 -2.07 -10.18
C GLY A 81 -6.11 -1.38 -8.89
N GLU A 82 -7.11 -0.50 -8.96
CA GLU A 82 -7.68 0.17 -7.78
C GLU A 82 -8.76 -0.65 -7.06
N GLN A 83 -9.19 -1.78 -7.64
CA GLN A 83 -10.32 -2.58 -7.15
C GLN A 83 -9.86 -3.77 -6.27
N GLU A 84 -8.72 -3.66 -5.58
CA GLU A 84 -8.22 -4.68 -4.65
C GLU A 84 -9.24 -5.00 -3.55
N ASP A 85 -9.84 -3.97 -2.94
CA ASP A 85 -10.81 -4.11 -1.85
C ASP A 85 -12.07 -4.85 -2.29
N LEU A 86 -12.51 -4.62 -3.52
CA LEU A 86 -13.64 -5.33 -4.14
C LEU A 86 -13.34 -6.83 -4.26
N VAL A 87 -12.16 -7.18 -4.78
CA VAL A 87 -11.75 -8.58 -4.95
C VAL A 87 -11.61 -9.27 -3.59
N ALA A 88 -11.00 -8.60 -2.62
CA ALA A 88 -10.88 -9.10 -1.25
C ALA A 88 -12.26 -9.35 -0.61
N THR A 89 -13.23 -8.47 -0.85
CA THR A 89 -14.61 -8.63 -0.36
C THR A 89 -15.30 -9.85 -0.96
N ILE A 90 -15.24 -10.03 -2.29
CA ILE A 90 -15.84 -11.17 -2.99
C ILE A 90 -15.20 -12.50 -2.55
N ALA A 91 -13.87 -12.51 -2.35
CA ALA A 91 -13.13 -13.70 -1.94
C ALA A 91 -13.48 -14.15 -0.51
N ARG A 92 -13.79 -13.21 0.40
CA ARG A 92 -14.07 -13.50 1.83
C ARG A 92 -15.50 -13.98 2.09
N ARG A 93 -16.49 -13.55 1.31
CA ARG A 93 -17.91 -13.89 1.54
C ARG A 93 -18.28 -15.25 0.96
N TRP A 94 -19.14 -15.99 1.65
CA TRP A 94 -19.66 -17.27 1.15
C TRP A 94 -20.96 -17.11 0.35
N GLU A 95 -21.86 -16.25 0.83
CA GLU A 95 -23.15 -15.93 0.21
C GLU A 95 -23.23 -14.42 -0.06
N ASN A 96 -24.19 -14.01 -0.91
CA ASN A 96 -24.45 -12.61 -1.25
C ASN A 96 -23.16 -11.82 -1.59
N LYS A 97 -22.31 -12.45 -2.41
CA LYS A 97 -20.96 -11.97 -2.70
C LYS A 97 -20.93 -10.59 -3.38
N LEU A 98 -22.03 -10.18 -4.00
CA LEU A 98 -22.18 -8.88 -4.68
C LEU A 98 -22.95 -7.83 -3.85
N ASP A 99 -23.31 -8.10 -2.60
CA ASP A 99 -24.00 -7.10 -1.77
C ASP A 99 -23.13 -5.87 -1.53
N GLY A 100 -23.65 -4.68 -1.86
CA GLY A 100 -22.92 -3.42 -1.77
C GLY A 100 -21.85 -3.24 -2.84
N ILE A 101 -21.82 -4.09 -3.86
CA ILE A 101 -20.98 -3.93 -5.05
C ILE A 101 -21.86 -3.45 -6.19
N GLU A 102 -21.47 -2.38 -6.86
CA GLU A 102 -22.17 -1.85 -8.03
C GLU A 102 -21.89 -2.71 -9.27
N TRP A 103 -22.95 -3.03 -10.03
CA TRP A 103 -22.86 -3.80 -11.27
C TRP A 103 -24.00 -3.47 -12.23
N SER A 104 -23.75 -3.68 -13.51
CA SER A 104 -24.71 -3.60 -14.61
C SER A 104 -24.89 -4.96 -15.28
N THR A 105 -25.78 -5.08 -16.27
CA THR A 105 -26.14 -6.39 -16.83
C THR A 105 -25.47 -6.61 -18.20
N SER A 106 -24.81 -7.76 -18.40
CA SER A 106 -24.28 -8.19 -19.70
C SER A 106 -25.43 -8.51 -20.67
N PRO A 107 -25.17 -8.62 -21.99
CA PRO A 107 -26.18 -9.03 -22.96
C PRO A 107 -26.89 -10.34 -22.59
N SER A 108 -26.18 -11.30 -21.99
CA SER A 108 -26.76 -12.57 -21.50
C SER A 108 -27.33 -12.52 -20.07
N GLY A 109 -27.43 -11.35 -19.43
CA GLY A 109 -28.09 -11.20 -18.13
C GLY A 109 -27.19 -11.34 -16.90
N ASN A 110 -25.86 -11.42 -17.08
CA ASN A 110 -24.89 -11.66 -16.00
C ASN A 110 -24.33 -10.35 -15.43
N PRO A 111 -23.87 -10.34 -14.16
CA PRO A 111 -23.26 -9.14 -13.58
C PRO A 111 -21.98 -8.69 -14.30
N VAL A 112 -21.97 -7.43 -14.73
CA VAL A 112 -20.79 -6.70 -15.17
C VAL A 112 -20.42 -5.74 -14.05
N LEU A 113 -19.27 -5.96 -13.41
CA LEU A 113 -18.84 -5.15 -12.27
C LEU A 113 -18.48 -3.75 -12.72
N GLU A 114 -18.96 -2.75 -11.98
CA GLU A 114 -18.67 -1.35 -12.28
C GLU A 114 -17.15 -1.07 -12.19
N GLN A 115 -16.65 -0.17 -13.03
CA GLN A 115 -15.22 0.17 -13.15
C GLN A 115 -14.26 -0.97 -13.52
N SER A 116 -14.76 -2.18 -13.82
CA SER A 116 -13.94 -3.24 -14.39
C SER A 116 -13.29 -2.78 -15.70
N VAL A 117 -12.08 -3.27 -15.98
CA VAL A 117 -11.31 -2.86 -17.16
C VAL A 117 -12.04 -3.27 -18.44
N ALA A 118 -12.51 -4.50 -18.44
CA ALA A 118 -13.24 -5.12 -19.53
C ALA A 118 -14.14 -6.22 -18.99
N TRP A 119 -15.16 -6.58 -19.76
CA TRP A 119 -15.98 -7.76 -19.51
C TRP A 119 -16.07 -8.63 -20.76
N ILE A 120 -16.28 -9.91 -20.54
CA ILE A 120 -16.40 -10.94 -21.58
C ILE A 120 -17.59 -11.82 -21.22
N ASP A 121 -18.65 -11.76 -22.03
CA ASP A 121 -19.83 -12.59 -21.89
C ASP A 121 -19.59 -13.90 -22.66
N ALA A 122 -19.80 -15.03 -21.98
CA ALA A 122 -19.37 -16.32 -22.49
C ALA A 122 -20.25 -17.46 -22.00
N ARG A 123 -20.14 -18.61 -22.67
CA ARG A 123 -20.78 -19.86 -22.25
C ARG A 123 -19.74 -20.93 -22.02
N VAL A 124 -19.87 -21.66 -20.91
CA VAL A 124 -19.04 -22.85 -20.65
C VAL A 124 -19.34 -23.92 -21.70
N THR A 125 -18.33 -24.33 -22.46
CA THR A 125 -18.46 -25.33 -23.54
C THR A 125 -17.83 -26.66 -23.17
N ASN A 126 -16.76 -26.66 -22.37
CA ASN A 126 -16.10 -27.88 -21.93
C ASN A 126 -15.48 -27.72 -20.54
N THR A 127 -15.35 -28.82 -19.83
CA THR A 127 -14.67 -28.89 -18.52
C THR A 127 -13.77 -30.11 -18.52
N VAL A 128 -12.45 -29.89 -18.50
CA VAL A 128 -11.44 -30.95 -18.56
C VAL A 128 -10.91 -31.21 -17.16
N ASP A 129 -10.83 -32.49 -16.79
CA ASP A 129 -10.24 -32.93 -15.51
C ASP A 129 -8.73 -32.67 -15.49
N ALA A 130 -8.25 -31.89 -14.51
CA ALA A 130 -6.85 -31.49 -14.40
C ALA A 130 -6.36 -31.50 -12.93
N GLY A 131 -6.19 -32.70 -12.37
CA GLY A 131 -5.67 -32.87 -11.00
C GLY A 131 -6.68 -32.43 -9.94
N ASP A 132 -6.36 -31.43 -9.13
CA ASP A 132 -7.27 -30.83 -8.13
C ASP A 132 -8.09 -29.65 -8.69
N HIS A 133 -7.89 -29.30 -9.97
CA HIS A 133 -8.61 -28.25 -10.68
C HIS A 133 -9.37 -28.78 -11.88
N TRP A 134 -10.32 -27.98 -12.36
CA TRP A 134 -10.87 -28.09 -13.70
C TRP A 134 -10.12 -27.17 -14.66
N ILE A 135 -10.05 -27.51 -15.94
CA ILE A 135 -9.78 -26.53 -17.01
C ILE A 135 -11.12 -26.27 -17.69
N VAL A 136 -11.61 -25.04 -17.60
CA VAL A 136 -12.94 -24.65 -18.09
C VAL A 136 -12.76 -23.88 -19.38
N LEU A 137 -13.24 -24.41 -20.50
CA LEU A 137 -13.27 -23.69 -21.77
C LEU A 137 -14.61 -22.98 -21.95
N CYS A 138 -14.56 -21.72 -22.37
CA CYS A 138 -15.73 -20.91 -22.60
C CYS A 138 -15.70 -20.32 -24.01
N ALA A 139 -16.81 -20.42 -24.72
CA ALA A 139 -17.01 -19.72 -25.98
C ALA A 139 -17.51 -18.30 -25.71
N VAL A 140 -16.83 -17.32 -26.28
CA VAL A 140 -17.16 -15.91 -26.12
C VAL A 140 -18.31 -15.54 -27.05
N SER A 141 -19.32 -14.86 -26.51
CA SER A 141 -20.46 -14.35 -27.28
C SER A 141 -20.40 -12.84 -27.47
N ASP A 142 -19.87 -12.10 -26.49
CA ASP A 142 -19.69 -10.65 -26.59
C ASP A 142 -18.58 -10.18 -25.62
N LEU A 143 -17.99 -9.02 -25.87
CA LEU A 143 -17.00 -8.41 -24.98
C LEU A 143 -16.87 -6.91 -25.21
N ALA A 144 -16.51 -6.17 -24.16
CA ALA A 144 -16.18 -4.76 -24.28
C ALA A 144 -15.09 -4.34 -23.30
N VAL A 145 -14.32 -3.32 -23.68
CA VAL A 145 -13.48 -2.54 -22.77
C VAL A 145 -14.34 -1.42 -22.20
N THR A 146 -14.42 -1.33 -20.88
CA THR A 146 -15.28 -0.39 -20.16
C THR A 146 -14.49 0.70 -19.47
N ASN A 147 -13.32 0.37 -18.91
CA ASN A 147 -12.50 1.32 -18.17
C ASN A 147 -11.00 1.06 -18.46
N PRO A 148 -10.36 1.74 -19.43
CA PRO A 148 -9.00 1.45 -19.86
C PRO A 148 -7.93 1.94 -18.87
N VAL A 149 -7.98 1.43 -17.63
CA VAL A 149 -7.00 1.64 -16.56
C VAL A 149 -6.04 0.46 -16.45
N ALA A 150 -4.97 0.62 -15.66
CA ALA A 150 -4.06 -0.48 -15.38
C ALA A 150 -4.78 -1.63 -14.67
N PRO A 151 -4.57 -2.90 -15.07
CA PRO A 151 -5.24 -4.05 -14.47
C PRO A 151 -4.66 -4.40 -13.09
N LEU A 152 -5.48 -5.04 -12.27
CA LEU A 152 -5.04 -5.69 -11.04
C LEU A 152 -4.22 -6.94 -11.39
N ILE A 153 -3.02 -7.01 -10.84
CA ILE A 153 -2.08 -8.11 -10.99
C ILE A 153 -1.95 -8.83 -9.66
N TYR A 154 -1.88 -10.16 -9.71
CA TYR A 154 -1.49 -11.00 -8.58
C TYR A 154 -0.09 -11.54 -8.83
N PHE A 155 0.83 -11.23 -7.92
CA PHE A 155 2.24 -11.60 -8.04
C PHE A 155 2.82 -11.88 -6.66
N GLN A 156 3.52 -13.01 -6.52
CA GLN A 156 4.13 -13.47 -5.27
C GLN A 156 3.23 -13.38 -4.03
N GLY A 157 1.95 -13.73 -4.18
CA GLY A 157 1.03 -13.79 -3.03
C GLY A 157 0.37 -12.47 -2.63
N GLY A 158 0.62 -11.38 -3.36
CA GLY A 158 0.01 -10.06 -3.15
C GLY A 158 -0.60 -9.48 -4.41
N TYR A 159 -1.41 -8.44 -4.23
CA TYR A 159 -1.98 -7.65 -5.31
C TYR A 159 -1.07 -6.48 -5.65
N GLY A 160 -1.13 -6.04 -6.91
CA GLY A 160 -0.45 -4.86 -7.41
C GLY A 160 -1.10 -4.41 -8.73
N SER A 161 -0.48 -3.44 -9.40
CA SER A 161 -0.97 -2.93 -10.67
C SER A 161 0.16 -2.88 -11.70
N PHE A 162 -0.19 -3.00 -12.98
CA PHE A 162 0.78 -2.84 -14.05
C PHE A 162 1.15 -1.36 -14.23
N VAL A 163 2.44 -1.04 -14.15
CA VAL A 163 2.95 0.30 -14.44
C VAL A 163 4.00 0.19 -15.55
N SER A 164 3.80 0.90 -16.65
CA SER A 164 4.83 1.00 -17.71
C SER A 164 6.06 1.73 -17.16
N THR A 165 7.25 1.30 -17.54
CA THR A 165 8.52 1.97 -17.21
C THR A 165 8.53 3.45 -17.60
N SER A 166 7.81 3.81 -18.66
CA SER A 166 7.65 5.22 -19.09
C SER A 166 6.78 6.06 -18.14
N LEU A 167 5.82 5.45 -17.45
CA LEU A 167 4.98 6.10 -16.43
C LEU A 167 5.71 6.24 -15.09
N ILE A 168 6.59 5.30 -14.74
CA ILE A 168 7.51 5.45 -13.60
C ILE A 168 8.37 6.72 -13.76
N ALA A 169 8.81 7.01 -14.99
CA ALA A 169 9.54 8.24 -15.31
C ALA A 169 8.67 9.51 -15.26
N ARG A 170 7.34 9.41 -15.43
CA ARG A 170 6.41 10.55 -15.29
C ARG A 170 6.04 10.84 -13.84
N LEU A 171 5.90 9.81 -12.99
CA LEU A 171 5.79 9.98 -11.53
C LEU A 171 7.04 10.68 -10.95
N GLN A 172 8.20 10.51 -11.57
CA GLN A 172 9.40 11.28 -11.22
C GLN A 172 9.29 12.78 -11.55
N HIS A 173 8.43 13.18 -12.50
CA HIS A 173 8.20 14.58 -12.83
C HIS A 173 7.35 15.29 -11.77
N GLU A 174 6.38 14.60 -11.15
CA GLU A 174 5.58 15.14 -10.03
C GLU A 174 6.43 15.49 -8.80
N ILE A 175 7.56 14.80 -8.61
CA ILE A 175 8.48 15.02 -7.48
C ILE A 175 9.46 16.18 -7.78
N THR A 176 9.57 16.63 -9.03
CA THR A 176 10.59 17.62 -9.43
C THR A 176 10.37 18.98 -8.74
N ASP A 177 9.10 19.36 -8.56
CA ASP A 177 8.74 20.58 -7.82
C ASP A 177 9.07 20.46 -6.33
N SER A 178 8.77 19.30 -5.72
CA SER A 178 9.12 19.02 -4.32
C SER A 178 10.63 18.97 -4.10
N ILE A 179 11.41 18.42 -5.03
CA ILE A 179 12.87 18.43 -4.97
C ILE A 179 13.38 19.87 -5.08
N SER A 180 12.87 20.65 -6.03
CA SER A 180 13.33 22.03 -6.24
C SER A 180 12.99 22.91 -5.03
N ALA A 181 11.80 22.75 -4.45
CA ALA A 181 11.40 23.41 -3.20
C ALA A 181 12.26 22.97 -2.00
N ALA A 182 12.58 21.67 -1.91
CA ALA A 182 13.46 21.15 -0.87
C ALA A 182 14.89 21.71 -0.99
N GLU A 183 15.45 21.76 -2.20
CA GLU A 183 16.79 22.30 -2.45
C GLU A 183 16.90 23.79 -2.10
N ALA A 184 15.85 24.58 -2.35
CA ALA A 184 15.82 26.00 -1.98
C ALA A 184 15.97 26.22 -0.47
N LEU A 185 15.45 25.30 0.34
CA LEU A 185 15.44 25.37 1.81
C LEU A 185 16.52 24.51 2.48
N ARG A 186 17.46 23.98 1.68
CA ARG A 186 18.61 23.21 2.17
C ARG A 186 19.40 23.96 3.26
N PRO A 187 19.72 25.26 3.14
CA PRO A 187 20.49 25.96 4.15
C PRO A 187 19.83 25.96 5.54
N GLU A 188 18.51 26.16 5.60
CA GLU A 188 17.72 26.17 6.83
C GLU A 188 17.68 24.78 7.47
N VAL A 189 17.49 23.74 6.65
CA VAL A 189 17.46 22.35 7.12
C VAL A 189 18.84 21.91 7.61
N GLU A 190 19.92 22.30 6.92
CA GLU A 190 21.30 22.04 7.35
C GLU A 190 21.67 22.77 8.64
N ALA A 191 21.27 24.04 8.77
CA ALA A 191 21.46 24.80 10.00
C ALA A 191 20.72 24.16 11.19
N LEU A 192 19.48 23.71 10.99
CA LEU A 192 18.71 23.00 12.00
C LEU A 192 19.40 21.69 12.40
N ALA A 193 19.78 20.86 11.42
CA ALA A 193 20.46 19.58 11.66
C ALA A 193 21.76 19.78 12.44
N HIS A 194 22.54 20.80 12.08
CA HIS A 194 23.78 21.15 12.76
C HIS A 194 23.55 21.63 14.19
N SER A 195 22.55 22.50 14.40
CA SER A 195 22.24 23.05 15.73
C SER A 195 21.79 21.99 16.74
N ILE A 196 21.10 20.95 16.26
CA ILE A 196 20.60 19.86 17.09
C ILE A 196 21.63 18.72 17.20
N GLY A 197 22.46 18.52 16.18
CA GLY A 197 23.34 17.36 16.07
C GLY A 197 22.56 16.08 15.72
N CYS A 198 21.67 16.15 14.73
CA CYS A 198 20.78 15.05 14.33
C CYS A 198 20.70 14.87 12.81
N GLU A 199 20.07 13.78 12.37
CA GLU A 199 19.66 13.60 10.97
C GLU A 199 18.31 14.29 10.75
N ILE A 200 18.20 15.06 9.67
CA ILE A 200 16.93 15.61 9.20
C ILE A 200 16.67 15.12 7.78
N ALA A 201 15.47 14.61 7.55
CA ALA A 201 15.04 14.15 6.23
C ALA A 201 13.67 14.75 5.89
N LEU A 202 13.53 15.23 4.65
CA LEU A 202 12.26 15.66 4.08
C LEU A 202 11.74 14.59 3.13
N TYR A 203 10.50 14.18 3.35
CA TYR A 203 9.78 13.22 2.52
C TYR A 203 8.60 13.90 1.84
N THR A 204 8.27 13.49 0.62
CA THR A 204 7.04 13.88 -0.10
C THR A 204 6.30 12.63 -0.54
N THR A 205 4.98 12.67 -0.59
CA THR A 205 4.17 11.54 -1.07
C THR A 205 4.39 11.27 -2.57
N ILE A 206 4.37 9.99 -2.94
CA ILE A 206 4.23 9.53 -4.34
C ILE A 206 3.00 8.63 -4.35
N GLY A 207 1.93 9.09 -5.01
CA GLY A 207 0.63 8.39 -4.93
C GLY A 207 0.08 8.37 -3.50
N ARG A 208 -0.75 7.37 -3.18
CA ARG A 208 -1.46 7.29 -1.89
C ARG A 208 -0.69 6.56 -0.79
N ASP A 209 0.30 5.77 -1.17
CA ASP A 209 0.79 4.69 -0.34
C ASP A 209 2.30 4.70 -0.09
N GLU A 210 3.02 5.61 -0.74
CA GLU A 210 4.47 5.74 -0.64
C GLU A 210 4.86 7.19 -0.38
N MET A 211 5.99 7.37 0.30
CA MET A 211 6.70 8.64 0.34
C MET A 211 8.12 8.44 -0.17
N VAL A 212 8.73 9.50 -0.67
CA VAL A 212 10.12 9.50 -1.14
C VAL A 212 10.91 10.56 -0.41
N ARG A 213 12.14 10.22 -0.03
CA ARG A 213 13.09 11.17 0.54
C ARG A 213 13.64 12.10 -0.54
N VAL A 214 13.33 13.38 -0.43
CA VAL A 214 13.77 14.42 -1.38
C VAL A 214 14.96 15.23 -0.88
N LEU A 215 15.17 15.29 0.44
CA LEU A 215 16.32 15.97 1.04
C LEU A 215 16.76 15.27 2.34
N SER A 216 18.07 15.30 2.59
CA SER A 216 18.68 14.94 3.87
C SER A 216 19.72 15.97 4.28
N ALA A 217 19.81 16.23 5.58
CA ALA A 217 20.88 17.00 6.22
C ALA A 217 21.34 16.29 7.50
N PHE A 218 22.62 16.46 7.84
CA PHE A 218 23.24 15.74 8.94
C PHE A 218 24.03 16.70 9.83
N GLY A 219 23.76 16.66 11.13
CA GLY A 219 24.56 17.36 12.13
C GLY A 219 25.92 16.69 12.38
N PRO A 220 26.82 17.36 13.14
CA PRO A 220 28.12 16.81 13.49
C PRO A 220 28.01 15.46 14.22
N GLY A 221 28.78 14.46 13.76
CA GLY A 221 28.85 13.14 14.41
C GLY A 221 27.68 12.20 14.10
N VAL A 222 26.76 12.59 13.23
CA VAL A 222 25.63 11.76 12.77
C VAL A 222 26.07 10.88 11.60
N GLU A 223 25.66 9.62 11.59
CA GLU A 223 26.00 8.68 10.51
C GLU A 223 25.24 9.07 9.23
N GLN A 224 25.99 9.26 8.13
CA GLN A 224 25.40 9.61 6.85
C GLN A 224 24.79 8.38 6.18
N THR A 225 23.47 8.38 6.06
CA THR A 225 22.73 7.35 5.33
C THR A 225 22.61 7.75 3.86
N ASN A 226 23.48 7.22 2.99
CA ASN A 226 23.44 7.52 1.54
C ASN A 226 22.05 7.21 0.93
N GLY A 227 21.50 8.12 0.11
CA GLY A 227 20.39 7.82 -0.81
C GLY A 227 19.28 8.87 -0.87
N LEU A 228 19.44 9.89 -1.71
CA LEU A 228 18.31 10.68 -2.20
C LEU A 228 17.41 9.80 -3.09
N ALA A 229 16.11 10.10 -3.18
CA ALA A 229 15.10 9.35 -3.96
C ALA A 229 14.74 7.93 -3.43
N ARG A 230 14.93 7.67 -2.14
CA ARG A 230 14.52 6.41 -1.49
C ARG A 230 13.03 6.43 -1.13
N ARG A 231 12.29 5.41 -1.54
CA ARG A 231 10.86 5.23 -1.23
C ARG A 231 10.69 4.55 0.13
N ILE A 232 9.63 4.92 0.84
CA ILE A 232 9.20 4.33 2.11
C ILE A 232 7.67 4.16 2.11
N PRO A 233 7.11 3.15 2.80
CA PRO A 233 5.68 2.91 2.79
C PRO A 233 4.94 3.85 3.74
N ILE A 234 3.71 4.23 3.37
CA ILE A 234 2.73 4.87 4.27
C ILE A 234 1.92 3.74 4.95
N VAL A 235 2.47 3.20 6.04
CA VAL A 235 1.86 2.12 6.84
C VAL A 235 2.14 2.36 8.33
N PRO A 236 1.21 2.07 9.25
CA PRO A 236 1.41 2.36 10.67
C PRO A 236 2.69 1.71 11.23
N PRO A 237 3.48 2.44 12.05
CA PRO A 237 3.28 3.82 12.53
C PRO A 237 3.75 4.93 11.57
N ILE A 238 4.28 4.58 10.39
CA ILE A 238 4.79 5.50 9.37
C ILE A 238 3.63 6.14 8.57
N GLY A 239 3.73 7.43 8.30
CA GLY A 239 2.73 8.17 7.53
C GLY A 239 1.61 8.78 8.36
N ASP A 240 1.69 8.70 9.69
CA ASP A 240 0.81 9.40 10.64
C ASP A 240 0.71 10.91 10.35
N SER A 241 1.82 11.57 10.00
CA SER A 241 1.87 12.99 9.60
C SER A 241 1.24 13.31 8.23
N ILE A 242 0.88 12.30 7.44
CA ILE A 242 0.14 12.48 6.18
C ILE A 242 -1.34 12.14 6.40
N VAL A 243 -1.61 11.05 7.12
CA VAL A 243 -2.94 10.46 7.25
C VAL A 243 -3.82 11.15 8.32
N PHE A 244 -3.24 11.89 9.26
CA PHE A 244 -3.99 12.48 10.39
C PHE A 244 -5.14 13.43 10.01
N ASP A 245 -5.09 14.03 8.82
CA ASP A 245 -6.09 14.99 8.32
C ASP A 245 -6.99 14.41 7.22
N LEU A 246 -6.81 13.13 6.90
CA LEU A 246 -7.66 12.39 5.96
C LEU A 246 -8.98 11.95 6.61
N SER A 247 -9.92 11.49 5.79
CA SER A 247 -11.22 10.97 6.27
C SER A 247 -11.06 9.75 7.20
N GLU A 248 -12.08 9.46 8.02
CA GLU A 248 -12.06 8.29 8.90
C GLU A 248 -11.88 6.97 8.12
N ASP A 249 -12.51 6.85 6.94
CA ASP A 249 -12.36 5.68 6.06
C ASP A 249 -10.91 5.51 5.56
N GLU A 250 -10.23 6.62 5.22
CA GLU A 250 -8.83 6.59 4.82
C GLU A 250 -7.89 6.25 5.99
N GLN A 251 -8.20 6.74 7.18
CA GLN A 251 -7.46 6.40 8.41
C GLN A 251 -7.61 4.91 8.75
N GLU A 252 -8.82 4.35 8.66
CA GLU A 252 -9.05 2.92 8.87
C GLU A 252 -8.39 2.05 7.79
N ARG A 253 -8.39 2.52 6.53
CA ARG A 253 -7.63 1.88 5.45
C ARG A 253 -6.14 1.84 5.79
N TRP A 254 -5.55 2.95 6.23
CA TRP A 254 -4.15 2.99 6.67
C TRP A 254 -3.88 2.03 7.83
N LEU A 255 -4.74 2.00 8.86
CA LEU A 255 -4.62 1.07 9.99
C LEU A 255 -4.68 -0.40 9.58
N SER A 256 -5.51 -0.72 8.58
CA SER A 256 -5.65 -2.09 8.07
C SER A 256 -4.38 -2.64 7.42
N ARG A 257 -3.44 -1.76 7.02
CA ARG A 257 -2.16 -2.13 6.41
C ARG A 257 -1.14 -2.67 7.41
N ALA A 258 -1.32 -2.42 8.70
CA ALA A 258 -0.51 -3.02 9.74
C ALA A 258 -0.97 -4.47 10.00
N ILE A 259 -0.22 -5.42 9.47
CA ILE A 259 -0.55 -6.85 9.53
C ILE A 259 -0.06 -7.42 10.87
N GLY A 260 -0.93 -8.14 11.59
CA GLY A 260 -0.55 -8.90 12.78
C GLY A 260 -0.53 -8.13 14.10
N ILE A 261 -1.02 -6.88 14.12
CA ILE A 261 -1.16 -6.11 15.37
C ILE A 261 -2.57 -6.22 15.97
N ASP A 262 -2.64 -6.13 17.30
CA ASP A 262 -3.89 -6.12 18.05
C ASP A 262 -4.63 -4.77 17.99
N GLU A 263 -5.89 -4.75 18.43
CA GLU A 263 -6.71 -3.54 18.47
C GLU A 263 -6.20 -2.50 19.48
N ASP A 264 -5.50 -2.92 20.53
CA ASP A 264 -4.90 -2.00 21.50
C ASP A 264 -3.80 -1.15 20.85
N THR A 265 -2.95 -1.79 20.04
CA THR A 265 -1.89 -1.17 19.24
C THR A 265 -2.48 -0.25 18.17
N LYS A 266 -3.54 -0.67 17.46
CA LYS A 266 -4.27 0.23 16.55
C LYS A 266 -4.86 1.43 17.30
N GLY A 267 -5.37 1.22 18.52
CA GLY A 267 -5.82 2.29 19.41
C GLY A 267 -4.72 3.29 19.76
N VAL A 268 -3.46 2.85 19.91
CA VAL A 268 -2.31 3.75 20.07
C VAL A 268 -2.13 4.62 18.83
N TYR A 269 -2.20 4.04 17.63
CA TYR A 269 -2.06 4.79 16.38
C TYR A 269 -3.20 5.79 16.15
N ARG A 270 -4.46 5.42 16.45
CA ARG A 270 -5.59 6.38 16.41
C ARG A 270 -5.37 7.58 17.34
N ARG A 271 -4.95 7.33 18.59
CA ARG A 271 -4.60 8.41 19.54
C ARG A 271 -3.46 9.28 19.02
N ARG A 272 -2.50 8.69 18.34
CA ARG A 272 -1.37 9.39 17.72
C ARG A 272 -1.81 10.32 16.60
N LEU A 273 -2.74 9.91 15.72
CA LEU A 273 -3.34 10.80 14.72
C LEU A 273 -4.02 12.01 15.37
N GLY A 274 -4.78 11.78 16.45
CA GLY A 274 -5.38 12.86 17.24
C GLY A 274 -4.35 13.81 17.86
N PHE A 275 -3.23 13.27 18.36
CA PHE A 275 -2.14 14.08 18.89
C PHE A 275 -1.48 14.94 17.81
N VAL A 276 -1.20 14.38 16.62
CA VAL A 276 -0.67 15.14 15.48
C VAL A 276 -1.63 16.25 15.07
N ARG A 277 -2.94 15.99 15.06
CA ARG A 277 -3.95 17.03 14.77
C ARG A 277 -3.93 18.17 15.78
N ALA A 278 -3.81 17.85 17.07
CA ALA A 278 -3.84 18.83 18.15
C ALA A 278 -2.53 19.61 18.29
N HIS A 279 -1.38 18.96 18.06
CA HIS A 279 -0.07 19.54 18.33
C HIS A 279 0.69 19.89 17.07
N GLY A 280 0.45 19.26 15.93
CA GLY A 280 1.19 19.49 14.67
C GLY A 280 2.57 18.83 14.63
N TYR A 281 2.79 17.78 15.41
CA TYR A 281 3.97 16.91 15.33
C TYR A 281 3.68 15.55 15.98
N ALA A 282 4.52 14.56 15.69
CA ALA A 282 4.53 13.26 16.32
C ALA A 282 5.92 12.99 16.93
N LEU A 283 5.95 12.26 18.05
CA LEU A 283 7.17 11.92 18.78
C LEU A 283 7.21 10.42 19.04
N SER A 284 8.36 9.77 18.88
CA SER A 284 8.58 8.40 19.38
C SER A 284 9.71 8.37 20.40
N LEU A 285 9.58 7.50 21.40
CA LEU A 285 10.60 7.27 22.42
C LEU A 285 11.27 5.93 22.19
N LEU A 286 12.58 5.89 22.36
CA LEU A 286 13.35 4.65 22.40
C LEU A 286 13.10 3.93 23.73
N PRO A 287 13.04 2.59 23.75
CA PRO A 287 12.95 1.85 24.99
C PRO A 287 14.18 2.09 25.86
N ARG A 288 13.98 2.12 27.19
CA ARG A 288 15.07 2.33 28.17
C ARG A 288 16.09 1.18 28.21
N GLU A 289 15.71 0.00 27.71
CA GLU A 289 16.56 -1.19 27.59
C GLU A 289 16.45 -1.76 26.16
N GLY A 290 17.59 -1.84 25.44
CA GLY A 290 17.70 -2.51 24.12
C GLY A 290 17.81 -1.57 22.92
N ARG A 291 18.99 -1.49 22.29
CA ARG A 291 19.21 -0.78 21.00
C ARG A 291 18.69 -1.54 19.78
N THR A 292 18.42 -2.83 19.92
CA THR A 292 18.13 -3.78 18.83
C THR A 292 16.81 -3.50 18.12
N ALA A 293 15.80 -3.00 18.82
CA ALA A 293 14.47 -2.76 18.22
C ALA A 293 14.46 -1.58 17.24
N TYR A 294 15.14 -0.49 17.58
CA TYR A 294 15.30 0.66 16.68
C TYR A 294 16.17 0.30 15.46
N GLU A 295 17.24 -0.46 15.68
CA GLU A 295 18.09 -1.00 14.60
C GLU A 295 17.29 -1.91 13.66
N THR A 296 16.39 -2.75 14.19
CA THR A 296 15.51 -3.63 13.40
C THR A 296 14.52 -2.83 12.56
N MET A 297 13.91 -1.76 13.09
CA MET A 297 13.05 -0.86 12.32
C MET A 297 13.84 -0.11 11.24
N CYS A 298 15.03 0.40 11.56
CA CYS A 298 15.91 1.05 10.60
C CYS A 298 16.41 0.07 9.53
N GLU A 299 16.60 -1.21 9.85
CA GLU A 299 16.94 -2.26 8.89
C GLU A 299 15.75 -2.62 7.99
N ALA A 300 14.55 -2.78 8.55
CA ALA A 300 13.32 -3.03 7.79
C ALA A 300 13.03 -1.88 6.82
N THR A 301 13.20 -0.63 7.28
CA THR A 301 13.08 0.56 6.42
C THR A 301 14.16 0.55 5.34
N ARG A 302 15.43 0.27 5.68
CA ARG A 302 16.53 0.14 4.69
C ARG A 302 16.30 -0.94 3.63
N ARG A 303 15.63 -2.05 3.99
CA ARG A 303 15.23 -3.07 3.00
C ARG A 303 14.17 -2.53 2.04
N TYR A 304 13.21 -1.75 2.54
CA TYR A 304 12.22 -1.08 1.70
C TYR A 304 12.87 -0.07 0.74
N GLU A 305 13.92 0.59 1.21
CA GLU A 305 14.69 1.57 0.44
C GLU A 305 15.48 0.97 -0.75
N SER A 306 15.55 -0.36 -0.89
CA SER A 306 16.48 -1.02 -1.82
C SER A 306 15.99 -1.23 -3.27
N GLY A 307 14.76 -0.86 -3.64
CA GLY A 307 14.30 -0.88 -5.04
C GLY A 307 12.80 -1.14 -5.24
N LEU A 308 12.44 -1.63 -6.44
CA LEU A 308 11.10 -2.14 -6.76
C LEU A 308 10.88 -3.48 -6.02
N LEU A 309 10.36 -3.41 -4.80
CA LEU A 309 10.06 -4.59 -3.99
C LEU A 309 8.96 -5.41 -4.63
N THR A 310 9.03 -6.72 -4.45
CA THR A 310 7.89 -7.58 -4.74
C THR A 310 6.82 -7.47 -3.65
N PRO A 311 5.55 -7.83 -3.92
CA PRO A 311 4.51 -7.83 -2.89
C PRO A 311 4.81 -8.74 -1.69
N MET A 312 5.62 -9.80 -1.87
CA MET A 312 6.06 -10.67 -0.79
C MET A 312 7.10 -9.97 0.09
N GLU A 313 8.12 -9.36 -0.52
CA GLU A 313 9.13 -8.57 0.19
C GLU A 313 8.47 -7.41 0.95
N GLU A 314 7.52 -6.73 0.32
CA GLU A 314 6.75 -5.66 0.95
C GLU A 314 5.91 -6.18 2.13
N ARG A 315 5.22 -7.31 1.98
CA ARG A 315 4.45 -7.92 3.07
C ARG A 315 5.35 -8.29 4.25
N ASP A 316 6.50 -8.91 3.99
CA ASP A 316 7.46 -9.29 5.02
C ASP A 316 7.93 -8.06 5.79
N ILE A 317 8.30 -6.98 5.09
CA ILE A 317 8.67 -5.71 5.73
C ILE A 317 7.51 -5.12 6.54
N ARG A 318 6.29 -5.12 6.01
CA ARG A 318 5.08 -4.63 6.70
C ARG A 318 4.72 -5.43 7.95
N THR A 319 5.15 -6.68 8.08
CA THR A 319 4.99 -7.46 9.33
C THR A 319 6.04 -7.11 10.38
N VAL A 320 7.23 -6.69 9.97
CA VAL A 320 8.34 -6.36 10.89
C VAL A 320 8.18 -4.95 11.48
N ILE A 321 7.71 -3.98 10.69
CA ILE A 321 7.62 -2.56 11.10
C ILE A 321 6.76 -2.36 12.38
N PRO A 322 5.53 -2.91 12.47
CA PRO A 322 4.67 -2.72 13.64
C PRO A 322 5.14 -3.50 14.88
N GLY A 323 6.01 -4.51 14.71
CA GLY A 323 6.55 -5.35 15.79
C GLY A 323 7.82 -4.81 16.46
N SER A 324 8.24 -3.58 16.14
CA SER A 324 9.41 -2.95 16.77
C SER A 324 9.06 -2.43 18.18
N ASP A 325 9.93 -2.66 19.18
CA ASP A 325 9.76 -2.18 20.58
C ASP A 325 9.90 -0.66 20.75
N VAL A 326 9.65 0.14 19.70
CA VAL A 326 9.64 1.60 19.79
C VAL A 326 8.33 2.04 20.42
N ASP A 327 8.40 2.89 21.44
CA ASP A 327 7.21 3.37 22.14
C ASP A 327 6.59 4.55 21.39
N TYR A 328 5.47 4.28 20.72
CA TYR A 328 4.68 5.26 19.96
C TYR A 328 3.54 5.89 20.77
N ARG A 329 3.40 5.54 22.06
CA ARG A 329 2.34 6.07 22.90
C ARG A 329 2.53 7.57 23.09
N VAL A 330 1.42 8.29 22.99
CA VAL A 330 1.36 9.72 23.30
C VAL A 330 1.70 9.94 24.76
N GLN A 331 2.72 10.77 25.02
CA GLN A 331 3.16 11.14 26.36
C GLN A 331 3.51 12.63 26.39
N GLU A 332 3.05 13.34 27.41
CA GLU A 332 3.53 14.69 27.69
C GLU A 332 4.92 14.61 28.33
N LEU A 333 5.85 15.45 27.85
CA LEU A 333 7.21 15.49 28.36
C LEU A 333 7.31 16.49 29.51
N ASP A 334 7.75 16.03 30.66
CA ASP A 334 8.11 16.89 31.78
C ASP A 334 9.41 17.64 31.42
N SER A 335 9.48 18.94 31.72
CA SER A 335 10.63 19.79 31.38
C SER A 335 11.95 19.25 31.93
N ASP A 336 11.93 18.68 33.14
CA ASP A 336 13.13 18.19 33.83
C ASP A 336 13.38 16.69 33.59
N GLY A 337 12.39 15.99 33.02
CA GLY A 337 12.51 14.59 32.64
C GLY A 337 13.58 14.38 31.57
N ARG A 338 14.26 13.21 31.59
CA ARG A 338 15.23 12.82 30.56
C ARG A 338 14.69 11.73 29.65
N TYR A 339 14.83 11.95 28.35
CA TYR A 339 14.21 11.14 27.31
C TYR A 339 15.23 10.75 26.23
N ASP A 340 15.09 9.52 25.74
CA ASP A 340 15.78 9.02 24.56
C ASP A 340 14.79 9.09 23.40
N VAL A 341 14.80 10.22 22.67
CA VAL A 341 13.86 10.45 21.57
C VAL A 341 14.32 9.70 20.33
N GLY A 342 13.48 8.82 19.81
CA GLY A 342 13.76 8.06 18.58
C GLY A 342 13.59 8.92 17.33
N SER A 343 12.46 9.63 17.23
CA SER A 343 12.23 10.59 16.15
C SER A 343 11.19 11.65 16.51
N LEU A 344 11.32 12.81 15.86
CA LEU A 344 10.28 13.84 15.77
C LEU A 344 9.83 13.92 14.32
N VAL A 345 8.52 13.99 14.09
CA VAL A 345 7.93 13.97 12.75
C VAL A 345 6.94 15.13 12.64
N PHE A 346 7.05 15.93 11.59
CA PHE A 346 6.23 17.12 11.39
C PHE A 346 5.51 17.04 10.04
N PRO A 347 4.19 17.23 9.98
CA PRO A 347 3.47 17.41 8.73
C PRO A 347 3.89 18.73 8.08
N VAL A 348 4.00 18.73 6.76
CA VAL A 348 4.29 19.91 5.93
C VAL A 348 3.22 20.00 4.85
N ARG A 349 2.56 21.15 4.76
CA ARG A 349 1.50 21.40 3.77
C ARG A 349 2.02 21.85 2.42
N ASP A 350 1.33 21.42 1.37
CA ASP A 350 1.45 21.96 0.02
C ASP A 350 0.74 23.33 -0.08
N PRO A 351 0.91 24.06 -1.20
CA PRO A 351 0.22 25.34 -1.42
C PRO A 351 -1.31 25.25 -1.40
N GLU A 352 -1.88 24.08 -1.62
CA GLU A 352 -3.32 23.82 -1.53
C GLU A 352 -3.78 23.52 -0.08
N GLY A 353 -2.85 23.51 0.89
CA GLY A 353 -3.11 23.29 2.30
C GLY A 353 -3.17 21.82 2.72
N ARG A 354 -2.85 20.88 1.81
CA ARG A 354 -2.85 19.43 2.09
C ARG A 354 -1.51 18.98 2.63
N CYS A 355 -1.49 18.07 3.59
CA CYS A 355 -0.26 17.48 4.10
C CYS A 355 0.28 16.42 3.12
N THR A 356 1.18 16.83 2.23
CA THR A 356 1.82 15.96 1.23
C THR A 356 3.30 15.71 1.52
N SER A 357 3.86 16.38 2.53
CA SER A 357 5.26 16.26 2.90
C SER A 357 5.43 16.07 4.41
N THR A 358 6.57 15.51 4.79
CA THR A 358 6.93 15.21 6.18
C THR A 358 8.38 15.58 6.45
N LEU A 359 8.62 16.45 7.44
CA LEU A 359 9.94 16.70 7.98
C LEU A 359 10.18 15.75 9.16
N ARG A 360 11.23 14.93 9.09
CA ARG A 360 11.59 13.95 10.13
C ARG A 360 12.97 14.26 10.69
N LEU A 361 13.07 14.35 12.01
CA LEU A 361 14.32 14.38 12.76
C LEU A 361 14.56 12.99 13.37
N ALA A 362 15.77 12.45 13.20
CA ALA A 362 16.19 11.15 13.70
C ALA A 362 17.64 11.20 14.20
N GLN A 363 18.12 10.13 14.83
CA GLN A 363 19.47 10.09 15.45
C GLN A 363 19.68 11.25 16.45
N LEU A 364 18.64 11.58 17.22
CA LEU A 364 18.65 12.72 18.15
C LEU A 364 19.56 12.46 19.36
N PRO A 365 20.13 13.50 19.98
CA PRO A 365 20.93 13.37 21.19
C PRO A 365 20.16 12.66 22.33
N LEU A 366 20.76 11.60 22.86
CA LEU A 366 20.18 10.79 23.94
C LEU A 366 20.19 11.51 25.29
N ARG A 367 19.30 11.07 26.20
CA ARG A 367 19.12 11.59 27.56
C ARG A 367 18.88 13.10 27.62
N SER A 368 18.19 13.63 26.62
CA SER A 368 17.85 15.05 26.50
C SER A 368 16.70 15.41 27.45
N THR A 369 16.73 16.63 27.98
CA THR A 369 15.66 17.11 28.87
C THR A 369 14.39 17.40 28.09
N GLY A 370 13.21 17.33 28.72
CA GLY A 370 11.97 17.73 28.07
C GLY A 370 12.00 19.17 27.56
N ALA A 371 12.65 20.08 28.30
CA ALA A 371 12.88 21.47 27.86
C ALA A 371 13.72 21.54 26.57
N THR A 372 14.77 20.71 26.47
CA THR A 372 15.58 20.60 25.24
C THR A 372 14.74 20.08 24.07
N VAL A 373 13.93 19.04 24.29
CA VAL A 373 13.06 18.48 23.23
C VAL A 373 12.03 19.52 22.77
N ALA A 374 11.44 20.28 23.69
CA ALA A 374 10.52 21.36 23.36
C ALA A 374 11.19 22.47 22.52
N ALA A 375 12.45 22.80 22.82
CA ALA A 375 13.23 23.74 22.01
C ALA A 375 13.48 23.21 20.59
N TRP A 376 13.79 21.92 20.43
CA TRP A 376 13.91 21.30 19.11
C TRP A 376 12.60 21.34 18.32
N VAL A 377 11.48 21.06 18.97
CA VAL A 377 10.14 21.15 18.37
C VAL A 377 9.85 22.57 17.88
N SER A 378 10.15 23.58 18.70
CA SER A 378 9.96 24.99 18.33
C SER A 378 10.82 25.40 17.12
N HIS A 379 12.08 24.98 17.09
CA HIS A 379 12.98 25.29 15.98
C HIS A 379 12.56 24.57 14.69
N ALA A 380 12.20 23.29 14.78
CA ALA A 380 11.70 22.53 13.64
C ALA A 380 10.42 23.12 13.05
N ARG A 381 9.49 23.62 13.89
CA ARG A 381 8.29 24.33 13.40
C ARG A 381 8.60 25.58 12.60
N SER A 382 9.65 26.30 12.96
CA SER A 382 10.06 27.49 12.22
C SER A 382 10.51 27.11 10.80
N VAL A 383 11.22 25.99 10.66
CA VAL A 383 11.59 25.42 9.35
C VAL A 383 10.37 24.89 8.60
N VAL A 384 9.44 24.22 9.27
CA VAL A 384 8.16 23.79 8.66
C VAL A 384 7.36 24.99 8.15
N ALA A 385 7.26 26.06 8.92
CA ALA A 385 6.57 27.28 8.49
C ALA A 385 7.24 27.94 7.28
N ALA A 386 8.58 27.86 7.17
CA ALA A 386 9.30 28.30 5.97
C ALA A 386 9.01 27.39 4.76
N LEU A 387 8.97 26.08 4.97
CA LEU A 387 8.58 25.08 3.95
C LEU A 387 7.14 25.31 3.44
N GLU A 388 6.22 25.67 4.32
CA GLU A 388 4.81 26.00 3.98
C GLU A 388 4.65 27.43 3.42
N GLY A 389 5.59 28.33 3.72
CA GLY A 389 5.39 29.79 3.65
C GLY A 389 5.95 30.52 2.44
N ASP A 390 6.68 29.85 1.54
CA ASP A 390 7.38 30.54 0.44
C ASP A 390 6.73 30.31 -0.94
N ARG A 391 5.56 30.94 -1.17
CA ARG A 391 5.09 31.40 -2.50
C ARG A 391 4.18 32.62 -2.37
N HIS A 392 4.77 33.80 -2.16
CA HIS A 392 4.11 35.02 -2.64
C HIS A 392 4.16 35.04 -4.18
N PRO A 393 3.04 35.28 -4.89
CA PRO A 393 3.10 35.59 -6.31
C PRO A 393 3.82 36.94 -6.45
N HIS A 394 5.04 36.93 -6.96
CA HIS A 394 5.66 38.16 -7.42
C HIS A 394 4.81 38.77 -8.53
N GLY A 395 4.15 39.88 -8.18
CA GLY A 395 4.07 41.10 -8.99
C GLY A 395 3.35 40.99 -10.34
N SER A 396 2.19 41.64 -10.35
CA SER A 396 1.42 42.12 -11.51
C SER A 396 2.24 42.80 -12.60
#